data_AF-A0A518IFK3-F1
#
_entry.id   AF-A0A518IFK3-F1
#
_cell.length_a   1.000
_cell.length_b   1.000
_cell.length_c   1.000
_cell.angle_alpha   90.00
_cell.angle_beta   90.00
_cell.angle_gamma   90.00
#
_symmetry.space_group_name_H-M   'P 1'
#
loop_
_entity.id
_entity.type
_entity.pdbx_description
1 polymer ?
#
loop_
_entity_poly.entity_id
_entity_poly.type
_entity_poly.pdbx_seq_one_letter_code
_entity_poly.pdbx_strand_id
1 'polypeptide(L)'
;MRSHRRSTLLSFAVMSLLCITATSTGYAIMGIKPVSQKLAKELGIEVRAKANGAEQVWVTLEFKPAGEIKQFDHVSLEIGDGKEFLVGYAPLQARRTKSGTVVCGFLANRAYLEKVTLRIVVGPPLNKTGYDLQLKKFLDLKKSP
;
A
#
# COMPACT_ATOMS: atom_id res chain seq x y z
N MET A 1 58.93 3.98 -8.46
CA MET A 1 57.91 3.64 -7.43
C MET A 1 57.12 4.83 -6.85
N ARG A 2 57.19 6.06 -7.40
CA ARG A 2 56.50 7.25 -6.82
C ARG A 2 55.23 7.69 -7.58
N SER A 3 55.04 7.21 -8.81
CA SER A 3 53.92 7.54 -9.71
C SER A 3 52.61 6.83 -9.31
N HIS A 4 52.65 5.50 -9.07
CA HIS A 4 51.47 4.73 -8.68
C HIS A 4 50.81 5.24 -7.40
N ARG A 5 51.59 5.64 -6.39
CA ARG A 5 51.08 6.12 -5.10
C ARG A 5 50.24 7.40 -5.20
N ARG A 6 50.51 8.27 -6.19
CA ARG A 6 49.74 9.51 -6.45
C ARG A 6 48.42 9.23 -7.18
N SER A 7 48.44 8.31 -8.15
CA SER A 7 47.25 7.88 -8.87
C SER A 7 46.24 7.22 -7.94
N THR A 8 46.70 6.35 -7.02
CA THR A 8 45.82 5.67 -6.06
C THR A 8 45.13 6.64 -5.09
N LEU A 9 45.87 7.63 -4.57
CA LEU A 9 45.31 8.66 -3.67
C LEU A 9 44.27 9.54 -4.38
N LEU A 10 44.51 9.89 -5.65
CA LEU A 10 43.56 10.66 -6.44
C LEU A 10 42.28 9.85 -6.72
N SER A 11 42.41 8.56 -7.05
CA SER A 11 41.26 7.66 -7.25
C SER A 11 40.42 7.52 -5.98
N PHE A 12 41.05 7.36 -4.80
CA PHE A 12 40.33 7.33 -3.54
C PHE A 12 39.62 8.65 -3.22
N ALA A 13 40.26 9.80 -3.49
CA ALA A 13 39.65 11.11 -3.29
C ALA A 13 38.42 11.32 -4.19
N VAL A 14 38.52 10.95 -5.48
CA VAL A 14 37.41 11.06 -6.45
C VAL A 14 36.27 10.13 -6.07
N MET A 15 36.57 8.88 -5.71
CA MET A 15 35.56 7.91 -5.30
C MET A 15 34.85 8.33 -4.01
N SER A 16 35.59 8.89 -3.05
CA SER A 16 35.01 9.42 -1.80
C SER A 16 34.07 10.59 -2.08
N LEU A 17 34.47 11.49 -3.00
CA LEU A 17 33.63 12.61 -3.42
C LEU A 17 32.34 12.14 -4.12
N LEU A 18 32.43 11.13 -4.99
CA LEU A 18 31.26 10.51 -5.64
C LEU A 18 30.32 9.83 -4.64
N CYS A 19 30.84 9.13 -3.63
CA CYS A 19 30.01 8.49 -2.60
C CYS A 19 29.24 9.52 -1.76
N ILE A 20 29.83 10.70 -1.50
CA ILE A 20 29.17 11.78 -0.74
C ILE A 20 28.04 12.40 -1.57
N THR A 21 28.23 12.61 -2.88
CA THR A 21 27.21 13.19 -3.77
C THR A 21 26.15 12.20 -4.23
N ALA A 22 26.41 10.89 -4.16
CA ALA A 22 25.46 9.83 -4.53
C ALA A 22 24.44 9.51 -3.43
N THR A 23 24.43 10.23 -2.31
CA THR A 23 23.38 10.13 -1.31
C THR A 23 22.08 10.75 -1.85
N SER A 24 21.40 10.05 -2.75
CA SER A 24 20.03 10.40 -3.10
C SER A 24 19.18 10.14 -1.87
N THR A 25 18.56 11.18 -1.33
CA THR A 25 17.48 11.05 -0.37
C THR A 25 16.45 10.06 -0.92
N GLY A 26 16.19 8.98 -0.17
CA GLY A 26 15.17 8.02 -0.54
C GLY A 26 13.80 8.68 -0.48
N TYR A 27 13.34 9.25 -1.59
CA TYR A 27 12.02 9.86 -1.74
C TYR A 27 10.94 8.78 -1.88
N ALA A 28 10.84 7.89 -0.90
CA ALA A 28 9.78 6.88 -0.80
C ALA A 28 8.89 7.16 0.41
N ILE A 29 8.69 8.43 0.76
CA ILE A 29 7.76 8.82 1.81
C ILE A 29 6.37 8.95 1.20
N MET A 30 5.49 8.01 1.54
CA MET A 30 4.06 8.05 1.19
C MET A 30 3.28 8.60 2.39
N GLY A 31 2.43 9.60 2.16
CA GLY A 31 1.51 10.07 3.19
C GLY A 31 0.44 9.02 3.47
N ILE A 32 0.17 8.71 4.73
CA ILE A 32 -0.89 7.74 5.10
C ILE A 32 -2.10 8.50 5.66
N LYS A 33 -3.27 8.27 5.06
CA LYS A 33 -4.56 8.80 5.50
C LYS A 33 -5.46 7.66 5.98
N PRO A 34 -5.67 7.50 7.29
CA PRO A 34 -6.63 6.52 7.82
C PRO A 34 -8.04 6.84 7.34
N VAL A 35 -8.75 5.84 6.82
CA VAL A 35 -10.11 6.00 6.31
C VAL A 35 -11.13 5.60 7.37
N SER A 36 -12.06 6.50 7.68
CA SER A 36 -13.24 6.22 8.50
C SER A 36 -14.39 5.73 7.61
N GLN A 37 -15.42 5.12 8.20
CA GLN A 37 -16.64 4.76 7.45
C GLN A 37 -17.30 5.96 6.76
N LYS A 38 -17.32 7.12 7.43
CA LYS A 38 -17.85 8.37 6.86
C LYS A 38 -17.06 8.79 5.62
N LEU A 39 -15.73 8.84 5.72
CA LEU A 39 -14.88 9.21 4.60
C LEU A 39 -14.97 8.19 3.46
N ALA A 40 -15.03 6.89 3.76
CA ALA A 40 -15.23 5.86 2.73
C ALA A 40 -16.52 6.09 1.95
N LYS A 41 -17.63 6.42 2.66
CA LYS A 41 -18.90 6.74 2.02
C LYS A 41 -18.81 7.99 1.13
N GLU A 42 -18.12 9.03 1.59
CA GLU A 42 -17.89 10.26 0.81
C GLU A 42 -17.05 9.99 -0.46
N LEU A 43 -16.08 9.08 -0.37
CA LEU A 43 -15.21 8.68 -1.48
C LEU A 43 -15.83 7.59 -2.38
N GLY A 44 -17.05 7.12 -2.07
CA GLY A 44 -17.70 6.02 -2.80
C GLY A 44 -16.92 4.71 -2.72
N ILE A 45 -16.26 4.45 -1.59
CA ILE A 45 -15.54 3.21 -1.30
C ILE A 45 -16.47 2.25 -0.57
N GLU A 46 -16.62 1.05 -1.11
CA GLU A 46 -17.35 -0.05 -0.51
C GLU A 46 -16.44 -1.23 -0.23
N VAL A 47 -16.56 -1.78 0.98
CA VAL A 47 -15.90 -3.03 1.37
C VAL A 47 -17.00 -4.04 1.70
N ARG A 48 -16.96 -5.18 1.02
CA ARG A 48 -17.93 -6.27 1.19
C ARG A 48 -17.21 -7.56 1.52
N ALA A 49 -17.84 -8.39 2.33
CA ALA A 49 -17.33 -9.71 2.69
C ALA A 49 -18.38 -10.78 2.36
N LYS A 50 -17.92 -11.92 1.86
CA LYS A 50 -18.75 -13.08 1.56
C LYS A 50 -18.08 -14.33 2.13
N ALA A 51 -18.86 -15.17 2.81
CA ALA A 51 -18.42 -16.48 3.27
C ALA A 51 -17.74 -17.29 2.16
N ASN A 52 -16.62 -17.94 2.48
CA ASN A 52 -15.98 -18.93 1.62
C ASN A 52 -15.63 -20.19 2.44
N GLY A 53 -16.64 -20.80 3.04
CA GLY A 53 -16.49 -21.88 4.03
C GLY A 53 -16.38 -21.35 5.46
N ALA A 54 -16.12 -22.24 6.42
CA ALA A 54 -16.16 -21.94 7.87
C ALA A 54 -14.98 -21.08 8.35
N GLU A 55 -13.82 -21.17 7.69
CA GLU A 55 -12.58 -20.49 8.11
C GLU A 55 -12.19 -19.31 7.22
N GLN A 56 -12.70 -19.24 5.99
CA GLN A 56 -12.27 -18.25 5.01
C GLN A 56 -13.40 -17.32 4.60
N VAL A 57 -13.02 -16.09 4.29
CA VAL A 57 -13.91 -15.06 3.75
C VAL A 57 -13.30 -14.48 2.48
N TRP A 58 -14.15 -14.26 1.48
CA TRP A 58 -13.81 -13.48 0.30
C TRP A 58 -14.12 -12.01 0.57
N VAL A 59 -13.10 -11.16 0.56
CA VAL A 59 -13.25 -9.71 0.73
C VAL A 59 -13.18 -9.06 -0.64
N THR A 60 -14.09 -8.12 -0.91
CA THR A 60 -14.13 -7.30 -2.11
C THR A 60 -14.09 -5.83 -1.73
N LEU A 61 -13.16 -5.09 -2.32
CA LEU A 61 -13.08 -3.64 -2.28
C LEU A 61 -13.51 -3.09 -3.65
N GLU A 62 -14.43 -2.15 -3.63
CA GLU A 62 -14.97 -1.49 -4.82
C GLU A 62 -14.99 0.02 -4.63
N PHE A 63 -14.55 0.79 -5.64
CA PHE A 63 -14.67 2.24 -5.66
C PHE A 63 -14.53 2.79 -7.06
N LYS A 64 -15.04 4.00 -7.30
CA LYS A 64 -14.78 4.73 -8.54
C LYS A 64 -13.63 5.72 -8.33
N PRO A 65 -12.54 5.67 -9.11
CA PRO A 65 -11.48 6.67 -9.04
C PRO A 65 -12.02 8.06 -9.41
N ALA A 66 -12.29 8.88 -8.41
CA ALA A 66 -12.82 10.23 -8.55
C ALA A 66 -12.37 11.11 -7.37
N GLY A 67 -12.53 12.43 -7.50
CA GLY A 67 -12.19 13.37 -6.43
C GLY A 67 -10.76 13.19 -5.91
N GLU A 68 -10.63 12.98 -4.60
CA GLU A 68 -9.34 12.79 -3.91
C GLU A 68 -8.59 11.52 -4.35
N ILE A 69 -9.30 10.50 -4.85
CA ILE A 69 -8.72 9.22 -5.29
C ILE A 69 -8.70 9.06 -6.82
N LYS A 70 -8.84 10.15 -7.58
CA LYS A 70 -8.86 10.14 -9.05
C LYS A 70 -7.55 9.65 -9.68
N GLN A 71 -6.42 9.93 -9.03
CA GLN A 71 -5.08 9.50 -9.48
C GLN A 71 -4.74 8.11 -8.91
N PHE A 72 -5.69 7.18 -9.01
CA PHE A 72 -5.53 5.81 -8.54
C PHE A 72 -4.37 5.11 -9.24
N ASP A 73 -3.50 4.50 -8.45
CA ASP A 73 -2.35 3.73 -8.89
C ASP A 73 -2.59 2.23 -8.68
N HIS A 74 -2.63 1.79 -7.42
CA HIS A 74 -2.86 0.38 -7.06
C HIS A 74 -3.51 0.24 -5.68
N VAL A 75 -3.95 -0.98 -5.37
CA VAL A 75 -4.35 -1.38 -4.03
C VAL A 75 -3.32 -2.35 -3.48
N SER A 76 -2.91 -2.17 -2.24
CA SER A 76 -2.07 -3.14 -1.53
C SER A 76 -2.75 -3.65 -0.27
N LEU A 77 -2.42 -4.86 0.10
CA LEU A 77 -2.81 -5.51 1.34
C LEU A 77 -1.62 -5.56 2.29
N GLU A 78 -1.91 -5.32 3.56
CA GLU A 78 -1.00 -5.41 4.69
C GLU A 78 -1.69 -6.23 5.79
N ILE A 79 -0.95 -7.11 6.47
CA ILE A 79 -1.41 -7.84 7.65
C ILE A 79 -0.43 -7.57 8.78
N GLY A 80 -0.92 -6.95 9.84
CA GLY A 80 -0.10 -6.64 11.01
C GLY A 80 -0.94 -6.20 12.19
N ASP A 81 -0.33 -6.19 13.36
CA ASP A 81 -0.95 -5.72 14.60
C ASP A 81 -0.52 -4.30 15.00
N GLY A 82 0.20 -3.62 14.10
CA GLY A 82 0.78 -2.30 14.32
C GLY A 82 2.16 -2.33 15.01
N LYS A 83 2.63 -3.49 15.47
CA LYS A 83 3.99 -3.70 15.95
C LYS A 83 4.84 -4.46 14.95
N GLU A 84 4.26 -5.53 14.40
CA GLU A 84 4.94 -6.40 13.44
C GLU A 84 4.07 -6.63 12.20
N PHE A 85 4.73 -6.77 11.05
CA PHE A 85 4.09 -7.16 9.80
C PHE A 85 4.22 -8.67 9.61
N LEU A 86 3.08 -9.35 9.53
CA LEU A 86 3.01 -10.70 8.95
C LEU A 86 3.08 -10.62 7.42
N VAL A 87 2.47 -9.58 6.86
CA VAL A 87 2.58 -9.21 5.44
C VAL A 87 2.71 -7.69 5.39
N GLY A 88 3.89 -7.17 5.02
CA GLY A 88 4.13 -5.72 4.94
C GLY A 88 3.61 -5.07 3.66
N TYR A 89 3.55 -5.83 2.56
CA TYR A 89 3.03 -5.35 1.28
C TYR A 89 2.70 -6.52 0.36
N ALA A 90 1.45 -6.59 -0.09
CA ALA A 90 1.02 -7.48 -1.16
C ALA A 90 0.14 -6.69 -2.16
N PRO A 91 0.60 -6.40 -3.39
CA PRO A 91 -0.21 -5.70 -4.36
C PRO A 91 -1.38 -6.59 -4.79
N LEU A 92 -2.59 -6.06 -4.74
CA LEU A 92 -3.78 -6.78 -5.20
C LEU A 92 -4.01 -6.52 -6.68
N GLN A 93 -4.45 -7.56 -7.40
CA GLN A 93 -4.88 -7.39 -8.78
C GLN A 93 -6.18 -6.58 -8.83
N ALA A 94 -6.06 -5.30 -9.14
CA ALA A 94 -7.19 -4.43 -9.41
C ALA A 94 -7.67 -4.63 -10.85
N ARG A 95 -8.99 -4.75 -11.03
CA ARG A 95 -9.64 -4.77 -12.34
C ARG A 95 -10.54 -3.55 -12.46
N ARG A 96 -10.63 -2.99 -13.66
CA ARG A 96 -11.60 -1.93 -13.98
C ARG A 96 -12.80 -2.53 -14.71
N THR A 97 -14.00 -2.22 -14.24
CA THR A 97 -15.25 -2.55 -14.93
C THR A 97 -15.45 -1.63 -16.14
N LYS A 98 -16.44 -1.93 -16.98
CA LYS A 98 -16.82 -1.07 -18.11
C LYS A 98 -17.23 0.35 -17.68
N SER A 99 -17.75 0.52 -16.45
CA SER A 99 -18.11 1.82 -15.87
C SER A 99 -16.92 2.60 -15.29
N GLY A 100 -15.71 2.04 -15.36
CA GLY A 100 -14.50 2.61 -14.78
C GLY A 100 -14.35 2.38 -13.27
N THR A 101 -15.23 1.58 -12.66
CA THR A 101 -15.13 1.19 -11.24
C THR A 101 -13.95 0.25 -11.06
N VAL A 102 -13.14 0.49 -10.03
CA VAL A 102 -12.06 -0.40 -9.60
C VAL A 102 -12.62 -1.43 -8.63
N VAL A 103 -12.31 -2.69 -8.89
CA VAL A 103 -12.66 -3.83 -8.05
C VAL A 103 -11.40 -4.64 -7.79
N CYS A 104 -11.12 -4.95 -6.53
CA CYS A 104 -10.13 -5.95 -6.15
C CYS A 104 -10.70 -6.85 -5.07
N GLY A 105 -10.28 -8.11 -5.07
CA GLY A 105 -10.70 -9.07 -4.06
C GLY A 105 -9.56 -9.99 -3.67
N PHE A 106 -9.67 -10.54 -2.48
CA PHE A 106 -8.73 -11.52 -1.95
C PHE A 106 -9.47 -12.44 -0.98
N LEU A 107 -8.90 -13.64 -0.82
CA LEU A 107 -9.35 -14.61 0.15
C LEU A 107 -8.47 -14.50 1.40
N ALA A 108 -9.07 -14.48 2.58
CA ALA A 108 -8.34 -14.51 3.84
C ALA A 108 -9.01 -15.42 4.86
N ASN A 109 -8.21 -15.96 5.79
CA ASN A 109 -8.74 -16.63 6.96
C ASN A 109 -9.34 -15.59 7.92
N ARG A 110 -10.52 -15.90 8.50
CA ARG A 110 -11.25 -15.04 9.44
C ARG A 110 -10.38 -14.57 10.61
N ALA A 111 -9.45 -15.40 11.08
CA ALA A 111 -8.53 -15.11 12.17
C ALA A 111 -7.60 -13.90 11.92
N TYR A 112 -7.39 -13.52 10.65
CA TYR A 112 -6.53 -12.38 10.31
C TYR A 112 -7.28 -11.09 9.99
N LEU A 113 -8.61 -11.12 9.83
CA LEU A 113 -9.36 -9.96 9.32
C LEU A 113 -9.23 -8.71 10.21
N GLU A 114 -9.08 -8.89 11.52
CA GLU A 114 -8.85 -7.77 12.45
C GLU A 114 -7.52 -7.05 12.22
N LYS A 115 -6.57 -7.73 11.58
CA LYS A 115 -5.21 -7.29 11.32
C LYS A 115 -4.99 -6.83 9.88
N VAL A 116 -6.00 -6.95 9.01
CA VAL A 116 -5.87 -6.58 7.60
C VAL A 116 -6.12 -5.09 7.43
N THR A 117 -5.19 -4.45 6.71
CA THR A 117 -5.36 -3.12 6.14
C THR A 117 -5.32 -3.23 4.61
N LEU A 118 -6.34 -2.68 3.95
CA LEU A 118 -6.29 -2.40 2.52
C LEU A 118 -5.88 -0.95 2.33
N ARG A 119 -4.89 -0.71 1.47
CA ARG A 119 -4.38 0.62 1.17
C ARG A 119 -4.65 0.95 -0.29
N ILE A 120 -5.47 1.97 -0.54
CA ILE A 120 -5.64 2.54 -1.88
C ILE A 120 -4.55 3.58 -2.08
N VAL A 121 -3.63 3.34 -3.01
CA VAL A 121 -2.52 4.25 -3.30
C VAL A 121 -2.88 5.16 -4.46
N VAL A 122 -2.68 6.47 -4.28
CA VAL A 122 -2.99 7.49 -5.27
C VAL A 122 -1.86 8.51 -5.39
N GLY A 123 -1.82 9.24 -6.50
CA GLY A 123 -0.89 10.33 -6.74
C GLY A 123 0.22 10.02 -7.74
N PRO A 124 1.05 11.01 -8.12
CA PRO A 124 2.18 10.80 -9.01
C PRO A 124 3.35 10.09 -8.30
N PRO A 125 4.34 9.56 -9.04
CA PRO A 125 5.57 9.07 -8.45
C PRO A 125 6.19 10.08 -7.46
N LEU A 126 6.74 9.60 -6.34
CA LEU A 126 7.37 10.40 -5.27
C LEU A 126 6.43 11.32 -4.44
N ASN A 127 5.14 11.41 -4.77
CA ASN A 127 4.14 12.13 -3.97
C ASN A 127 2.86 11.32 -3.85
N LYS A 128 3.00 10.11 -3.29
CA LYS A 128 1.90 9.16 -3.12
C LYS A 128 1.19 9.39 -1.79
N THR A 129 -0.12 9.13 -1.81
CA THR A 129 -0.95 9.05 -0.60
C THR A 129 -1.60 7.67 -0.54
N GLY A 130 -1.45 6.99 0.59
CA GLY A 130 -2.13 5.75 0.91
C GLY A 130 -3.38 6.02 1.75
N TYR A 131 -4.53 5.54 1.29
CA TYR A 131 -5.79 5.59 2.03
C TYR A 131 -6.00 4.24 2.73
N ASP A 132 -5.83 4.21 4.04
CA ASP A 132 -5.79 2.97 4.83
C ASP A 132 -7.16 2.60 5.37
N LEU A 133 -7.69 1.49 4.86
CA LEU A 133 -8.92 0.84 5.29
C LEU A 133 -8.59 -0.35 6.18
N GLN A 134 -8.63 -0.14 7.50
CA GLN A 134 -8.55 -1.23 8.47
C GLN A 134 -9.85 -2.02 8.48
N LEU A 135 -9.84 -3.29 8.06
CA LEU A 135 -11.07 -4.04 7.77
C LEU A 135 -12.01 -4.18 8.96
N LYS A 136 -11.49 -4.27 10.18
CA LYS A 136 -12.30 -4.27 11.42
C LYS A 136 -13.22 -3.05 11.58
N LYS A 137 -12.93 -1.95 10.89
CA LYS A 137 -13.77 -0.74 10.90
C LYS A 137 -14.89 -0.79 9.85
N PHE A 138 -14.84 -1.73 8.90
CA PHE A 138 -15.77 -1.78 7.76
C PHE A 138 -16.61 -3.06 7.74
N LEU A 139 -16.12 -4.14 8.33
CA LEU A 139 -16.77 -5.43 8.37
C LEU A 139 -17.23 -5.74 9.79
N ASP A 140 -18.45 -6.23 9.94
CA ASP A 140 -18.85 -6.92 11.16
C ASP A 140 -18.20 -8.32 11.13
N LEU A 141 -17.09 -8.46 11.86
CA LEU A 141 -16.28 -9.67 11.87
C LEU A 141 -16.91 -10.80 12.69
N LYS A 142 -17.94 -10.51 13.50
CA LYS A 142 -18.72 -11.51 14.25
C LYS A 142 -19.93 -12.03 13.48
N LYS A 143 -20.40 -11.27 12.48
CA LYS A 143 -21.56 -11.62 11.63
C LYS A 143 -21.24 -11.81 10.16
N SER A 144 -19.99 -11.62 9.72
CA SER A 144 -19.61 -11.97 8.36
C SER A 144 -19.87 -13.47 8.17
N PRO A 145 -20.78 -13.85 7.26
CA PRO A 145 -21.18 -15.24 7.08
C PRO A 145 -19.97 -16.11 6.74
#